data_AF-A0A6G9HHE9-F1
#
_entry.id   AF-A0A6G9HHE9-F1
#
_cell.length_a   1.000
_cell.length_b   1.000
_cell.length_c   1.000
_cell.angle_alpha   90.00
_cell.angle_beta   90.00
_cell.angle_gamma   90.00
#
_symmetry.space_group_name_H-M   'P 1'
#
loop_
_entity.id
_entity.type
_entity.pdbx_description
1 polymer ?
#
loop_
_entity_poly.entity_id
_entity_poly.type
_entity_poly.pdbx_seq_one_letter_code
_entity_poly.pdbx_strand_id
1 'polypeptide(L)'
;MMNYKNNKYRSDIFNIALMGILMALCLIFKGIFHFLPIVNGYGLSVYISIYILGIMCIQTHKYKWTFILLTPWVLLLIPGGAVNFWDLLMEYVLPLYVFFPIIYFPNIITLLTKKVNGNKNKLIIELVSLTILILILFTIKLVIHIAAGAIWYTNGNWYASLVINIEIIYIDFAVCAPIVLLCYPSLKRLINNFYGIEKRQEDSDTCIQV
;
A
#
# COMPACT_ATOMS: atom_id res chain seq x y z
N MET A 1 -32.82 -8.32 -14.29
CA MET A 1 -32.57 -7.93 -12.87
C MET A 1 -31.78 -8.97 -12.04
N MET A 2 -31.92 -10.29 -12.28
CA MET A 2 -31.14 -11.33 -11.56
C MET A 2 -29.63 -11.36 -11.90
N ASN A 3 -29.24 -11.14 -13.16
CA ASN A 3 -27.82 -11.17 -13.57
C ASN A 3 -26.96 -10.10 -12.90
N TYR A 4 -27.48 -8.87 -12.78
CA TYR A 4 -26.76 -7.76 -12.14
C TYR A 4 -26.45 -8.01 -10.65
N LYS A 5 -27.42 -8.55 -9.90
CA LYS A 5 -27.19 -8.94 -8.49
C LYS A 5 -26.14 -10.04 -8.36
N ASN A 6 -26.10 -10.98 -9.30
CA ASN A 6 -25.18 -12.11 -9.28
C ASN A 6 -23.72 -11.68 -9.59
N ASN A 7 -23.55 -10.78 -10.57
CA ASN A 7 -22.23 -10.21 -10.91
C ASN A 7 -21.67 -9.33 -9.78
N LYS A 8 -22.53 -8.50 -9.17
CA LYS A 8 -22.13 -7.70 -8.00
C LYS A 8 -21.66 -8.58 -6.83
N TYR A 9 -22.38 -9.65 -6.54
CA TYR A 9 -22.04 -10.59 -5.47
C TYR A 9 -20.71 -11.30 -5.71
N ARG A 10 -20.44 -11.74 -6.95
CA ARG A 10 -19.15 -12.33 -7.35
C ARG A 10 -17.99 -11.36 -7.16
N SER A 11 -18.16 -10.11 -7.58
CA SER A 11 -17.15 -9.05 -7.43
C SER A 11 -16.88 -8.72 -5.95
N ASP A 12 -17.92 -8.71 -5.12
CA ASP A 12 -17.80 -8.50 -3.67
C ASP A 12 -16.99 -9.63 -3.00
N ILE A 13 -17.31 -10.90 -3.28
CA ILE A 13 -16.56 -12.05 -2.76
C ILE A 13 -15.10 -11.99 -3.19
N PHE A 14 -14.84 -11.71 -4.47
CA PHE A 14 -13.49 -11.62 -5.00
C PHE A 14 -12.67 -10.55 -4.27
N ASN A 15 -13.22 -9.35 -4.08
CA ASN A 15 -12.53 -8.27 -3.36
C ASN A 15 -12.26 -8.62 -1.89
N ILE A 16 -13.21 -9.27 -1.21
CA ILE A 16 -13.03 -9.72 0.18
C ILE A 16 -11.92 -10.77 0.27
N ALA A 17 -11.94 -11.76 -0.62
CA ALA A 17 -10.91 -12.80 -0.68
C ALA A 17 -9.53 -12.20 -0.99
N LEU A 18 -9.44 -11.30 -1.98
CA LEU A 18 -8.21 -10.61 -2.33
C LEU A 18 -7.65 -9.80 -1.16
N MET A 19 -8.50 -9.04 -0.46
CA MET A 19 -8.09 -8.31 0.75
C MET A 19 -7.54 -9.25 1.82
N GLY A 20 -8.23 -10.35 2.09
CA GLY A 20 -7.79 -11.34 3.08
C GLY A 20 -6.42 -11.93 2.73
N ILE A 21 -6.20 -12.29 1.46
CA ILE A 21 -4.91 -12.79 0.97
C ILE A 21 -3.81 -11.73 1.13
N LEU A 22 -4.08 -10.49 0.74
CA LEU A 22 -3.11 -9.39 0.85
C LEU A 22 -2.74 -9.09 2.30
N MET A 23 -3.72 -9.06 3.21
CA MET A 23 -3.48 -8.88 4.64
C MET A 23 -2.65 -10.02 5.23
N ALA A 24 -2.98 -11.27 4.85
CA ALA A 24 -2.21 -12.44 5.28
C ALA A 24 -0.76 -12.38 4.77
N LEU A 25 -0.55 -11.96 3.52
CA LEU A 25 0.79 -11.75 2.97
C LEU A 25 1.56 -10.66 3.71
N CYS A 26 0.92 -9.52 4.02
CA CYS A 26 1.54 -8.50 4.85
C CYS A 26 1.97 -9.04 6.22
N LEU A 27 1.10 -9.84 6.87
CA LEU A 27 1.41 -10.51 8.14
C LEU A 27 2.60 -11.47 8.03
N ILE A 28 2.59 -12.36 7.04
CA ILE A 28 3.67 -13.34 6.82
C ILE A 28 5.00 -12.63 6.62
N PHE A 29 5.04 -11.60 5.76
CA PHE A 29 6.27 -10.85 5.52
C PHE A 29 6.70 -10.05 6.75
N LYS A 30 5.78 -9.42 7.48
CA LYS A 30 6.11 -8.79 8.76
C LYS A 30 6.72 -9.80 9.72
N GLY A 31 6.19 -11.01 9.81
CA GLY A 31 6.72 -12.08 10.65
C GLY A 31 8.13 -12.51 10.24
N ILE A 32 8.35 -12.84 8.97
CA ILE A 32 9.66 -13.27 8.46
C ILE A 32 10.73 -12.25 8.77
N PHE A 33 10.48 -10.97 8.45
CA PHE A 33 11.48 -9.92 8.63
C PHE A 33 11.59 -9.41 10.06
N HIS A 34 10.58 -9.61 10.91
CA HIS A 34 10.68 -9.35 12.35
C HIS A 34 11.72 -10.27 13.01
N PHE A 35 11.79 -11.54 12.60
CA PHE A 35 12.76 -12.50 13.14
C PHE A 35 14.12 -12.50 12.43
N LEU A 36 14.28 -11.68 11.38
CA LEU A 36 15.52 -11.50 10.62
C LEU A 36 15.95 -10.03 10.69
N PRO A 37 16.46 -9.56 11.84
CA PRO A 37 16.93 -8.20 11.98
C PRO A 37 18.18 -7.99 11.11
N ILE A 38 18.17 -6.94 10.30
CA ILE A 38 19.26 -6.63 9.36
C ILE A 38 19.89 -5.27 9.70
N VAL A 39 19.05 -4.25 9.94
CA VAL A 39 19.52 -2.86 10.12
C VAL A 39 19.57 -2.56 11.62
N ASN A 40 20.74 -2.70 12.25
CA ASN A 40 20.93 -2.37 13.68
C ASN A 40 19.91 -3.04 14.64
N GLY A 41 19.51 -4.28 14.36
CA GLY A 41 18.50 -4.98 15.15
C GLY A 41 17.06 -4.78 14.67
N TYR A 42 16.83 -3.94 13.65
CA TYR A 42 15.51 -3.72 13.05
C TYR A 42 15.30 -4.63 11.83
N GLY A 43 14.09 -5.19 11.77
CA GLY A 43 13.61 -5.96 10.62
C GLY A 43 13.23 -5.07 9.45
N LEU A 44 13.42 -5.56 8.22
CA LEU A 44 13.00 -4.85 7.02
C LEU A 44 11.47 -4.81 6.89
N SER A 45 10.93 -3.64 6.54
CA SER A 45 9.48 -3.47 6.39
C SER A 45 8.97 -3.87 5.00
N VAL A 46 9.40 -5.01 4.46
CA VAL A 46 9.05 -5.46 3.09
C VAL A 46 7.54 -5.56 2.87
N TYR A 47 6.79 -5.88 3.93
CA TYR A 47 5.33 -5.92 3.94
C TYR A 47 4.67 -4.59 3.51
N ILE A 48 5.36 -3.46 3.64
CA ILE A 48 4.88 -2.15 3.15
C ILE A 48 4.72 -2.17 1.63
N SER A 49 5.58 -2.88 0.90
CA SER A 49 5.45 -3.04 -0.56
C SER A 49 4.15 -3.74 -0.91
N ILE A 50 3.81 -4.82 -0.19
CA ILE A 50 2.58 -5.60 -0.37
C ILE A 50 1.38 -4.73 -0.04
N TYR A 51 1.47 -3.97 1.05
CA TYR A 51 0.43 -3.03 1.46
C TYR A 51 0.17 -1.96 0.40
N ILE A 52 1.21 -1.29 -0.12
CA ILE A 52 1.09 -0.31 -1.21
C ILE A 52 0.47 -0.95 -2.46
N LEU A 53 0.98 -2.12 -2.87
CA LEU A 53 0.43 -2.85 -4.02
C LEU A 53 -1.05 -3.18 -3.80
N GLY A 54 -1.42 -3.64 -2.61
CA GLY A 54 -2.82 -3.94 -2.25
C GLY A 54 -3.76 -2.75 -2.41
N ILE A 55 -3.33 -1.55 -1.99
CA ILE A 55 -4.09 -0.30 -2.19
C ILE A 55 -4.32 -0.02 -3.69
N MET A 56 -3.31 -0.30 -4.51
CA MET A 56 -3.39 -0.11 -5.95
C MET A 56 -4.19 -1.22 -6.66
N CYS A 57 -4.19 -2.45 -6.10
CA CYS A 57 -4.85 -3.61 -6.68
C CYS A 57 -6.37 -3.53 -6.65
N ILE A 58 -6.90 -3.28 -5.45
CA ILE A 58 -8.32 -3.41 -5.16
C ILE A 58 -9.05 -2.32 -5.93
N GLN A 59 -9.92 -2.63 -6.89
CA GLN A 59 -10.52 -1.56 -7.72
C GLN A 59 -11.60 -0.77 -6.99
N THR A 60 -12.41 -1.45 -6.18
CA THR A 60 -13.58 -0.84 -5.55
C THR A 60 -13.18 0.04 -4.38
N HIS A 61 -13.62 1.30 -4.41
CA HIS A 61 -13.24 2.29 -3.39
C HIS A 61 -13.57 1.83 -1.96
N LYS A 62 -14.74 1.24 -1.73
CA LYS A 62 -15.15 0.65 -0.45
C LYS A 62 -14.10 -0.32 0.10
N TYR A 63 -13.68 -1.28 -0.71
CA TYR A 63 -12.73 -2.31 -0.30
C TYR A 63 -11.30 -1.75 -0.13
N LYS A 64 -10.88 -0.76 -0.93
CA LYS A 64 -9.62 -0.03 -0.68
C LYS A 64 -9.61 0.62 0.71
N TRP A 65 -10.69 1.31 1.06
CA TRP A 65 -10.83 1.95 2.36
C TRP A 65 -10.79 0.93 3.49
N THR A 66 -11.55 -0.16 3.37
CA THR A 66 -11.53 -1.23 4.38
C THR A 66 -10.15 -1.84 4.51
N PHE A 67 -9.45 -2.08 3.39
CA PHE A 67 -8.08 -2.61 3.41
C PHE A 67 -7.11 -1.68 4.15
N ILE A 68 -7.14 -0.39 3.84
CA ILE A 68 -6.24 0.59 4.49
C ILE A 68 -6.57 0.75 5.97
N LEU A 69 -7.84 0.84 6.33
CA LEU A 69 -8.24 1.01 7.72
C LEU A 69 -7.93 -0.22 8.56
N LEU A 70 -8.07 -1.43 8.01
CA LEU A 70 -7.99 -2.66 8.78
C LEU A 70 -6.58 -3.26 8.83
N THR A 71 -5.79 -3.16 7.75
CA THR A 71 -4.46 -3.81 7.67
C THR A 71 -3.50 -3.38 8.78
N PRO A 72 -3.38 -2.09 9.15
CA PRO A 72 -2.50 -1.67 10.24
C PRO A 72 -2.81 -2.36 11.57
N TRP A 73 -4.09 -2.54 11.90
CA TRP A 73 -4.51 -3.24 13.12
C TRP A 73 -4.24 -4.73 13.05
N VAL A 74 -4.50 -5.35 11.90
CA VAL A 74 -4.19 -6.77 11.69
C VAL A 74 -2.70 -7.03 11.89
N LEU A 75 -1.84 -6.13 11.42
CA LEU A 75 -0.40 -6.27 11.57
C LEU A 75 0.08 -6.19 13.03
N LEU A 76 -0.71 -5.66 13.96
CA LEU A 76 -0.38 -5.67 15.39
C LEU A 76 -0.40 -7.07 16.01
N LEU A 77 -0.97 -8.08 15.32
CA LEU A 77 -0.88 -9.48 15.75
C LEU A 77 0.57 -9.97 15.83
N ILE A 78 1.48 -9.34 15.09
CA ILE A 78 2.93 -9.54 15.25
C ILE A 78 3.45 -8.39 16.12
N PRO A 79 3.86 -8.70 17.37
CA PRO A 79 4.17 -7.68 18.36
C PRO A 79 5.32 -6.79 17.90
N GLY A 80 5.17 -5.50 18.16
CA GLY A 80 6.26 -4.54 18.14
C GLY A 80 6.77 -4.34 19.57
N GLY A 81 8.01 -3.84 19.71
CA GLY A 81 8.61 -3.54 21.01
C GLY A 81 8.01 -2.32 21.73
N ALA A 82 6.74 -1.98 21.46
CA ALA A 82 6.11 -0.76 21.93
C ALA A 82 6.00 -0.73 23.45
N VAL A 83 6.36 0.40 24.07
CA VAL A 83 6.34 0.58 25.52
C VAL A 83 4.98 0.96 26.09
N ASN A 84 4.09 1.55 25.28
CA ASN A 84 2.73 1.90 25.68
C ASN A 84 1.80 2.02 24.46
N PHE A 85 0.52 2.32 24.71
CA PHE A 85 -0.49 2.44 23.66
C PHE A 85 -0.21 3.57 22.65
N TRP A 86 0.27 4.73 23.09
CA TRP A 86 0.53 5.87 22.21
C TRP A 86 1.73 5.63 21.31
N ASP A 87 2.77 5.01 21.86
CA ASP A 87 3.92 4.52 21.13
C ASP A 87 3.49 3.47 20.08
N LEU A 88 2.65 2.51 20.47
CA LEU A 88 2.10 1.51 19.55
C LEU A 88 1.35 2.16 18.36
N LEU A 89 0.54 3.18 18.63
CA LEU A 89 -0.15 3.93 17.57
C LEU A 89 0.82 4.69 16.67
N MET A 90 1.79 5.39 17.25
CA MET A 90 2.73 6.25 16.52
C MET A 90 3.75 5.47 15.70
N GLU A 91 4.19 4.29 16.15
CA GLU A 91 5.20 3.50 15.45
C GLU A 91 4.65 2.45 14.50
N TYR A 92 3.47 1.89 14.78
CA TYR A 92 3.00 0.72 14.04
C TYR A 92 1.72 0.98 13.24
N VAL A 93 0.86 1.91 13.69
CA VAL A 93 -0.43 2.17 13.04
C VAL A 93 -0.37 3.40 12.15
N LEU A 94 -0.03 4.56 12.72
CA LEU A 94 0.00 5.84 12.01
C LEU A 94 0.96 5.84 10.80
N PRO A 95 2.17 5.23 10.86
CA PRO A 95 3.08 5.16 9.72
C PRO A 95 2.50 4.45 8.50
N LEU A 96 1.58 3.51 8.70
CA LEU A 96 0.89 2.83 7.59
C LEU A 96 -0.25 3.67 7.02
N TYR A 97 -0.91 4.50 7.84
CA TYR A 97 -1.89 5.46 7.35
C TYR A 97 -1.28 6.60 6.53
N VAL A 98 0.03 6.86 6.67
CA VAL A 98 0.72 7.79 5.78
C VAL A 98 0.50 7.42 4.31
N PHE A 99 0.43 6.13 3.97
CA PHE A 99 0.26 5.68 2.58
C PHE A 99 -1.18 5.80 2.04
N PHE A 100 -2.12 6.31 2.84
CA PHE A 100 -3.51 6.55 2.45
C PHE A 100 -3.68 7.34 1.12
N PRO A 101 -2.90 8.40 0.82
CA PRO A 101 -3.04 9.18 -0.41
C PRO A 101 -2.88 8.37 -1.71
N ILE A 102 -2.29 7.17 -1.66
CA ILE A 102 -2.12 6.29 -2.83
C ILE A 102 -3.45 5.91 -3.47
N ILE A 103 -4.58 5.90 -2.72
CA ILE A 103 -5.91 5.65 -3.29
C ILE A 103 -6.21 6.60 -4.47
N TYR A 104 -5.76 7.85 -4.38
CA TYR A 104 -6.04 8.89 -5.35
C TYR A 104 -5.02 8.95 -6.50
N PHE A 105 -3.98 8.12 -6.46
CA PHE A 105 -2.91 8.11 -7.45
C PHE A 105 -3.42 7.95 -8.90
N PRO A 106 -4.38 7.06 -9.22
CA PRO A 106 -4.90 6.94 -10.59
C PRO A 106 -5.53 8.24 -11.11
N ASN A 107 -6.20 9.00 -10.24
CA ASN A 107 -6.83 10.28 -10.61
C ASN A 107 -5.77 11.34 -10.91
N ILE A 108 -4.75 11.44 -10.05
CA ILE A 108 -3.61 12.37 -10.21
C ILE A 108 -2.89 12.09 -11.54
N ILE A 109 -2.55 10.82 -11.81
CA ILE A 109 -1.90 10.40 -13.05
C ILE A 109 -2.76 10.72 -14.28
N THR A 110 -4.06 10.46 -14.21
CA THR A 110 -4.96 10.74 -15.34
C THR A 110 -4.95 12.22 -15.68
N LEU A 111 -4.95 13.10 -14.66
CA LEU A 111 -4.85 14.55 -14.85
C LEU A 111 -3.49 14.97 -15.44
N LEU A 112 -2.39 14.38 -14.96
CA LEU A 112 -1.04 14.69 -15.44
C LEU A 112 -0.84 14.24 -16.90
N THR A 113 -1.28 13.02 -17.22
CA THR A 113 -1.10 12.43 -18.56
C THR A 113 -2.05 13.02 -19.59
N LYS A 114 -3.22 13.55 -19.20
CA LYS A 114 -4.13 14.29 -20.11
C LYS A 114 -3.46 15.56 -20.68
N LYS A 115 -2.53 16.17 -19.95
CA LYS A 115 -1.78 17.36 -20.40
C LYS A 115 -0.60 17.03 -21.31
N VAL A 116 -0.10 15.80 -21.27
CA VAL A 116 1.08 15.37 -22.06
C VAL A 116 0.58 14.58 -23.27
N ASN A 117 0.60 15.22 -24.43
CA ASN A 117 0.13 14.64 -25.69
C ASN A 117 0.99 13.42 -26.10
N GLY A 118 0.50 12.21 -25.83
CA GLY A 118 1.05 10.98 -26.40
C GLY A 118 1.13 9.79 -25.45
N ASN A 119 0.62 8.65 -25.90
CA ASN A 119 0.61 7.38 -25.16
C ASN A 119 2.03 6.79 -24.95
N LYS A 120 3.02 7.21 -25.75
CA LYS A 120 4.38 6.62 -25.76
C LYS A 120 5.13 6.75 -24.42
N ASN A 121 4.92 7.84 -23.67
CA ASN A 121 5.64 8.08 -22.41
C ASN A 121 4.77 7.90 -21.16
N LYS A 122 3.52 7.44 -21.32
CA LYS A 122 2.55 7.35 -20.22
C LYS A 122 3.04 6.49 -19.07
N LEU A 123 3.60 5.32 -19.37
CA LEU A 123 4.12 4.40 -18.36
C LEU A 123 5.32 4.99 -17.60
N ILE A 124 6.21 5.70 -18.29
CA ILE A 124 7.37 6.33 -17.67
C ILE A 124 6.91 7.43 -16.70
N ILE A 125 5.99 8.30 -17.13
CA ILE A 125 5.41 9.36 -16.28
C ILE A 125 4.73 8.76 -15.06
N GLU A 126 3.96 7.68 -15.25
CA GLU A 126 3.34 6.93 -14.16
C GLU A 126 4.36 6.42 -13.15
N LEU A 127 5.41 5.72 -13.60
CA LEU A 127 6.42 5.15 -12.72
C LEU A 127 7.21 6.25 -11.99
N VAL A 128 7.63 7.31 -12.69
CA VAL A 128 8.35 8.44 -12.06
C VAL A 128 7.48 9.12 -11.01
N SER A 129 6.21 9.38 -11.33
CA SER A 129 5.27 9.99 -10.40
C SER A 129 4.97 9.09 -9.20
N LEU A 130 4.91 7.77 -9.40
CA LEU A 130 4.75 6.79 -8.32
C LEU A 130 5.99 6.79 -7.40
N THR A 131 7.20 6.81 -7.97
CA THR A 131 8.45 6.91 -7.19
C THR A 131 8.48 8.17 -6.34
N ILE A 132 8.15 9.33 -6.93
CA ILE A 132 8.10 10.60 -6.21
C ILE A 132 7.08 10.54 -5.08
N LEU A 133 5.88 10.00 -5.34
CA LEU A 133 4.85 9.84 -4.32
C LEU A 133 5.34 8.94 -3.18
N ILE A 134 5.88 7.75 -3.49
CA ILE A 134 6.41 6.83 -2.49
C ILE A 134 7.51 7.51 -1.66
N LEU A 135 8.43 8.25 -2.29
CA LEU A 135 9.47 8.99 -1.58
C LEU A 135 8.89 10.00 -0.59
N ILE A 136 7.91 10.81 -1.00
CA ILE A 136 7.24 11.77 -0.11
C ILE A 136 6.60 11.06 1.08
N LEU A 137 5.90 9.94 0.82
CA LEU A 137 5.22 9.17 1.87
C LEU A 137 6.22 8.54 2.85
N PHE A 138 7.34 8.02 2.36
CA PHE A 138 8.43 7.52 3.22
C PHE A 138 9.06 8.64 4.05
N THR A 139 9.21 9.85 3.51
CA THR A 139 9.67 11.02 4.28
C THR A 139 8.69 11.41 5.38
N ILE A 140 7.37 11.38 5.13
CA ILE A 140 6.38 11.63 6.19
C ILE A 140 6.43 10.53 7.26
N LYS A 141 6.53 9.25 6.85
CA LYS A 141 6.76 8.12 7.76
C LYS A 141 8.00 8.35 8.63
N LEU A 142 9.12 8.81 8.05
CA LEU A 142 10.34 9.14 8.78
C LEU A 142 10.09 10.17 9.88
N VAL A 143 9.39 11.27 9.59
CA VAL A 143 9.10 12.32 10.59
C VAL A 143 8.34 11.75 11.79
N ILE A 144 7.37 10.86 11.56
CA ILE A 144 6.60 10.21 12.62
C ILE A 144 7.52 9.33 13.49
N HIS A 145 8.38 8.52 12.89
CA HIS A 145 9.31 7.66 13.63
C HIS A 145 10.39 8.46 14.36
N ILE A 146 10.85 9.60 13.81
CA ILE A 146 11.77 10.49 14.53
C ILE A 146 11.11 11.03 15.80
N ALA A 147 9.85 11.47 15.70
CA ALA A 147 9.10 11.94 16.86
C ALA A 147 8.88 10.82 17.89
N ALA A 148 8.49 9.62 17.45
CA ALA A 148 8.31 8.48 18.34
C ALA A 148 9.62 8.06 19.02
N GLY A 149 10.69 7.90 18.24
CA GLY A 149 12.04 7.60 18.73
C GLY A 149 12.55 8.60 19.76
N ALA A 150 12.31 9.90 19.53
CA ALA A 150 12.72 10.95 20.46
C ALA A 150 11.96 10.90 21.79
N ILE A 151 10.66 10.63 21.74
CA ILE A 151 9.80 10.61 22.93
C ILE A 151 10.04 9.35 23.78
N TRP A 152 10.14 8.18 23.15
CA TRP A 152 10.11 6.89 23.86
C TRP A 152 11.44 6.15 23.94
N TYR A 153 12.39 6.40 23.03
CA TYR A 153 13.58 5.54 22.90
C TYR A 153 14.92 6.26 23.10
N THR A 154 14.98 7.58 22.93
CA THR A 154 16.24 8.35 23.06
C THR A 154 16.23 9.40 24.16
N ASN A 155 15.29 9.32 25.11
CA ASN A 155 15.18 10.26 26.24
C ASN A 155 15.17 11.74 25.81
N GLY A 156 14.46 12.07 24.72
CA GLY A 156 14.35 13.42 24.18
C GLY A 156 15.49 13.82 23.23
N ASN A 157 16.43 12.94 22.91
CA ASN A 157 17.50 13.23 21.95
C ASN A 157 17.02 13.05 20.50
N TRP A 158 16.54 14.16 19.93
CA TRP A 158 16.04 14.24 18.55
C TRP A 158 17.10 13.90 17.50
N TYR A 159 18.37 14.26 17.72
CA TYR A 159 19.44 13.97 16.77
C TYR A 159 19.75 12.47 16.71
N ALA A 160 19.85 11.81 17.87
CA ALA A 160 20.02 10.36 17.92
C ALA A 160 18.85 9.62 17.25
N SER A 161 17.62 10.06 17.51
CA SER A 161 16.42 9.51 16.86
C SER A 161 16.45 9.70 15.34
N LEU A 162 16.88 10.88 14.87
CA LEU A 162 17.01 11.19 13.45
C LEU A 162 18.00 10.26 12.74
N VAL A 163 19.19 10.05 13.32
CA VAL A 163 20.22 9.21 12.71
C VAL A 163 19.74 7.76 12.56
N ILE A 164 19.16 7.18 13.63
CA ILE A 164 18.67 5.80 13.62
C ILE A 164 17.53 5.63 12.60
N ASN A 165 16.56 6.53 12.60
CA ASN A 165 15.38 6.38 11.75
C ASN A 165 15.65 6.71 10.28
N ILE A 166 16.59 7.61 9.96
CA ILE A 166 17.02 7.84 8.57
C ILE A 166 17.53 6.54 7.97
N GLU A 167 18.42 5.84 8.67
CA GLU A 167 19.00 4.59 8.17
C GLU A 167 17.92 3.54 7.88
N ILE A 168 17.05 3.29 8.86
CA ILE A 168 15.98 2.29 8.74
C ILE A 168 15.02 2.63 7.60
N ILE A 169 14.54 3.88 7.56
CA ILE A 169 13.47 4.28 6.62
C ILE A 169 13.98 4.40 5.19
N TYR A 170 15.22 4.86 4.98
CA TYR A 170 15.78 4.91 3.62
C TYR A 170 16.14 3.51 3.10
N ILE A 171 16.57 2.59 3.96
CA ILE A 171 16.75 1.18 3.57
C ILE A 171 15.39 0.55 3.23
N ASP A 172 14.36 0.77 4.06
CA ASP A 172 13.00 0.33 3.74
C ASP A 172 12.52 0.89 2.40
N PHE A 173 12.76 2.18 2.12
CA PHE A 173 12.43 2.79 0.83
C PHE A 173 13.18 2.12 -0.33
N ALA A 174 14.49 1.92 -0.16
CA ALA A 174 15.35 1.30 -1.17
C ALA A 174 14.95 -0.15 -1.49
N VAL A 175 14.33 -0.85 -0.54
CA VAL A 175 13.79 -2.20 -0.75
C VAL A 175 12.36 -2.14 -1.30
N CYS A 176 11.49 -1.32 -0.72
CA CYS A 176 10.07 -1.34 -1.03
C CYS A 176 9.74 -0.68 -2.37
N ALA A 177 10.36 0.47 -2.69
CA ALA A 177 10.04 1.21 -3.91
C ALA A 177 10.34 0.38 -5.17
N PRO A 178 11.49 -0.31 -5.32
CA PRO A 178 11.74 -1.17 -6.47
C PRO A 178 10.72 -2.30 -6.60
N ILE A 179 10.33 -2.96 -5.50
CA ILE A 179 9.33 -4.03 -5.52
C ILE A 179 8.00 -3.49 -6.06
N VAL A 180 7.54 -2.35 -5.55
CA VAL A 180 6.29 -1.73 -6.01
C VAL A 180 6.39 -1.37 -7.50
N LEU A 181 7.48 -0.74 -7.94
CA LEU A 181 7.65 -0.28 -9.32
C LEU A 181 7.76 -1.44 -10.33
N LEU A 182 8.39 -2.54 -9.95
CA LEU A 182 8.50 -3.74 -10.79
C LEU A 182 7.17 -4.50 -10.88
N CYS A 183 6.43 -4.59 -9.77
CA CYS A 183 5.17 -5.33 -9.74
C CYS A 183 4.00 -4.52 -10.33
N TYR A 184 3.98 -3.20 -10.20
CA TYR A 184 2.86 -2.34 -10.58
C TYR A 184 2.38 -2.52 -12.05
N PRO A 185 3.25 -2.54 -13.09
CA PRO A 185 2.79 -2.69 -14.48
C PRO A 185 2.08 -4.02 -14.73
N SER A 186 2.66 -5.12 -14.23
CA SER A 186 2.12 -6.48 -14.37
C SER A 186 0.78 -6.61 -13.68
N LEU A 187 0.70 -6.06 -12.46
CA LEU A 187 -0.50 -6.06 -11.65
C LEU A 187 -1.64 -5.26 -12.28
N LYS A 188 -1.33 -4.06 -12.78
CA LYS A 188 -2.28 -3.21 -13.52
C LYS A 188 -2.84 -3.93 -14.74
N ARG A 189 -2.00 -4.64 -15.50
CA ARG A 189 -2.43 -5.43 -16.66
C ARG A 189 -3.36 -6.59 -16.24
N LEU A 190 -3.02 -7.31 -15.18
CA LEU A 190 -3.83 -8.42 -14.69
C LEU A 190 -5.22 -7.95 -14.25
N ILE A 191 -5.28 -6.86 -13.48
CA ILE A 191 -6.52 -6.28 -12.99
C ILE A 191 -7.40 -5.77 -14.15
N ASN A 192 -6.82 -5.05 -15.11
CA ASN A 192 -7.55 -4.58 -16.29
C ASN A 192 -8.12 -5.73 -17.11
N ASN A 193 -7.43 -6.88 -17.17
CA ASN A 193 -7.96 -8.07 -17.83
C ASN A 193 -9.16 -8.64 -17.06
N PHE A 194 -9.05 -8.85 -15.75
CA PHE A 194 -10.15 -9.41 -14.95
C PHE A 194 -11.41 -8.53 -14.96
N TYR A 195 -11.28 -7.24 -14.61
CA TYR A 195 -12.45 -6.34 -14.57
C TYR A 195 -12.91 -5.90 -15.98
N GLY A 196 -12.01 -5.85 -16.95
CA GLY A 196 -12.36 -5.57 -18.34
C GLY A 196 -13.06 -6.74 -19.05
N ILE A 197 -12.95 -7.95 -18.51
CA ILE A 197 -13.75 -9.12 -18.92
C ILE A 197 -15.14 -9.05 -18.26
N GLU A 198 -15.23 -8.75 -16.95
CA GLU A 198 -16.52 -8.58 -16.26
C GLU A 198 -17.39 -7.51 -16.92
N LYS A 199 -16.82 -6.34 -17.25
CA LYS A 199 -17.57 -5.25 -17.90
C LYS A 199 -18.09 -5.64 -19.30
N ARG A 200 -17.30 -6.41 -20.07
CA ARG A 200 -17.71 -6.89 -21.40
C ARG A 200 -18.80 -7.96 -21.33
N GLN A 201 -18.78 -8.81 -20.31
CA GLN A 201 -19.87 -9.78 -20.05
C GLN A 201 -21.16 -9.08 -19.62
N GLU A 202 -21.05 -8.03 -18.80
CA GLU A 202 -22.21 -7.23 -18.37
C GLU A 202 -22.87 -6.52 -19.57
N ASP A 203 -22.08 -5.92 -20.47
CA ASP A 203 -22.57 -5.28 -21.69
C ASP A 203 -23.17 -6.28 -22.70
N SER A 204 -22.57 -7.48 -22.86
CA SER A 204 -23.10 -8.51 -23.76
C SER A 204 -24.42 -9.09 -23.28
N ASP A 205 -24.57 -9.29 -21.97
CA ASP A 205 -25.80 -9.85 -21.38
C ASP A 205 -26.97 -8.84 -21.45
N THR A 206 -26.69 -7.53 -21.45
CA THR A 206 -27.72 -6.51 -21.68
C THR A 206 -28.18 -6.44 -23.14
N CYS A 207 -27.33 -6.77 -24.11
CA CYS A 207 -27.70 -6.78 -25.53
C CYS A 207 -28.56 -7.99 -25.94
N ILE A 208 -28.56 -9.08 -25.17
CA ILE A 208 -29.34 -10.30 -25.47
C ILE A 208 -30.76 -10.25 -24.88
N GLN A 209 -31.10 -9.20 -24.10
CA GLN A 209 -32.41 -9.04 -23.47
C GLN A 209 -33.38 -8.07 -24.19
N VAL A 210 -33.19 -7.82 -25.49
CA VAL A 210 -34.13 -7.05 -26.33
C VAL A 210 -34.89 -7.96 -27.28
#